data_AF-A0A9N8DVS8-F1
#
_entry.id   AF-A0A9N8DVS8-F1
#
_cell.length_a   1.000
_cell.length_b   1.000
_cell.length_c   1.000
_cell.angle_alpha   90.00
_cell.angle_beta   90.00
_cell.angle_gamma   90.00
#
_symmetry.space_group_name_H-M   'P 1'
#
loop_
_entity.id
_entity.type
_entity.pdbx_description
1 polymer ?
#
loop_
_entity_poly.entity_id
_entity_poly.type
_entity_poly.pdbx_seq_one_letter_code
_entity_poly.pdbx_strand_id
1 'polypeptide(L)'
;MFITVVLSFHLQNQSKDQPEAGRSNRPGHIDPNLGAVPRKDYLLSLLPEYTKDALGVTTDNNPNASLVMTPLPFAMLSPQAKAFAWTINDPIFDSYEPWKLQQRFALACFYYATGGETSWNSRENWLSYNPNVWEEHWFSKTYPTPDHHWISWHSLYPLVVEEPSQEFNHLWLIQNGLQGTLPPELFLLTSLRSLDLTLNPLLGGTIPSEIGNLHRMEILMFLDSTMTGELPTELGQLSNLLGLYAQSNYFHGGIPSQVSLLQDLIVLDLASSNLSGPIPSELGLISPLGIWLEENELDSHIPTEIGLTKTQLLSIHGNLLTGTIPSQLGMLLDDPWLYKDKYATLMEKKAPKVGVDFVLDIVVHVLDVGFTGVMMHQNLLTGSIPTELGTFSEGEVLNLAQNSLTGAIPSELGLLSNLLWLGLSENQLSGQIPSEVGLLSNLKYLLLHQNPLTGLLPDLGSLVSHGNLGGITINATGITVRDFVAVTGVHVLA
;
A
#
# COMPACT_ATOMS: atom_id res chain seq x y z
N MET A 1 8.76 31.36 3.33
CA MET A 1 9.18 30.91 4.69
C MET A 1 9.06 29.38 4.87
N PHE A 2 8.36 28.66 3.99
CA PHE A 2 8.18 27.19 4.05
C PHE A 2 9.32 26.35 3.45
N ILE A 3 10.18 26.92 2.61
CA ILE A 3 11.35 26.20 2.05
C ILE A 3 12.49 26.06 3.09
N THR A 4 12.51 26.89 4.13
CA THR A 4 13.68 27.00 5.02
C THR A 4 13.66 25.98 6.17
N VAL A 5 12.51 25.44 6.55
CA VAL A 5 12.41 24.49 7.68
C VAL A 5 12.77 23.06 7.25
N VAL A 6 12.40 22.65 6.02
CA VAL A 6 12.76 21.33 5.47
C VAL A 6 14.21 21.30 4.96
N LEU A 7 14.72 22.39 4.37
CA LEU A 7 16.15 22.48 3.98
C LEU A 7 17.10 22.52 5.18
N SER A 8 16.65 22.95 6.36
CA SER A 8 17.51 22.98 7.56
C SER A 8 17.83 21.58 8.08
N PHE A 9 16.97 20.59 7.85
CA PHE A 9 17.26 19.17 8.13
C PHE A 9 18.18 18.55 7.07
N HIS A 10 18.11 19.04 5.82
CA HIS A 10 18.92 18.55 4.71
C HIS A 10 20.36 19.10 4.73
N LEU A 11 20.57 20.33 5.21
CA LEU A 11 21.89 21.00 5.22
C LEU A 11 22.76 20.68 6.45
N GLN A 12 22.21 20.14 7.54
CA GLN A 12 23.03 19.69 8.68
C GLN A 12 23.75 18.35 8.44
N ASN A 13 23.40 17.62 7.37
CA ASN A 13 24.00 16.33 7.03
C ASN A 13 25.01 16.36 5.86
N GLN A 14 25.36 17.54 5.31
CA GLN A 14 26.20 17.64 4.11
C GLN A 14 27.51 18.44 4.24
N SER A 15 27.97 18.80 5.43
CA SER A 15 29.33 19.38 5.54
C SER A 15 30.09 18.91 6.77
N LYS A 16 30.97 17.93 6.57
CA LYS A 16 32.32 17.90 7.17
C LYS A 16 33.21 16.92 6.41
N ASP A 17 34.32 17.49 5.94
CA ASP A 17 35.47 16.95 5.23
C ASP A 17 35.76 15.44 5.37
N GLN A 18 35.97 14.81 4.20
CA GLN A 18 36.64 13.51 4.07
C GLN A 18 38.13 13.61 4.43
N PRO A 19 38.69 12.61 5.13
CA PRO A 19 40.01 12.11 4.84
C PRO A 19 39.92 10.78 4.06
N GLU A 20 40.95 10.56 3.24
CA GLU A 20 41.05 9.55 2.19
C GLU A 20 40.81 8.09 2.63
N ALA A 21 40.33 7.32 1.66
CA ALA A 21 39.83 5.96 1.76
C ALA A 21 40.86 4.92 2.22
N GLY A 22 40.54 4.27 3.35
CA GLY A 22 41.04 2.96 3.73
C GLY A 22 39.87 2.01 4.02
N ARG A 23 39.58 1.12 3.05
CA ARG A 23 38.75 -0.10 3.15
C ARG A 23 37.39 -0.04 3.87
N SER A 24 36.34 -0.04 3.05
CA SER A 24 35.04 -0.73 3.22
C SER A 24 34.35 -0.67 4.59
N ASN A 25 33.45 0.31 4.77
CA ASN A 25 32.33 0.20 5.70
C ASN A 25 31.06 -0.19 4.92
N ARG A 26 30.59 -1.44 5.11
CA ARG A 26 29.22 -1.85 4.78
C ARG A 26 28.29 -1.41 5.93
N PRO A 27 27.08 -0.87 5.68
CA PRO A 27 26.08 -0.69 6.72
C PRO A 27 25.43 -2.05 7.00
N GLY A 28 25.56 -2.52 8.24
CA GLY A 28 25.32 -3.91 8.66
C GLY A 28 26.48 -4.53 9.46
N HIS A 29 27.52 -3.74 9.79
CA HIS A 29 28.62 -4.22 10.60
C HIS A 29 28.18 -4.40 12.07
N ILE A 30 27.79 -5.64 12.38
CA ILE A 30 27.76 -6.19 13.73
C ILE A 30 29.13 -5.91 14.40
N ASP A 31 29.12 -5.49 15.67
CA ASP A 31 30.33 -5.22 16.47
C ASP A 31 31.30 -6.42 16.35
N PRO A 32 32.51 -6.23 15.81
CA PRO A 32 33.49 -7.31 15.67
C PRO A 32 33.91 -7.95 17.00
N ASN A 33 33.54 -7.37 18.15
CA ASN A 33 33.73 -7.98 19.48
C ASN A 33 32.66 -9.03 19.86
N LEU A 34 31.61 -9.25 19.05
CA LEU A 34 30.57 -10.27 19.30
C LEU A 34 31.08 -11.72 19.22
N GLY A 35 32.31 -11.95 18.77
CA GLY A 35 32.98 -13.26 18.90
C GLY A 35 33.27 -13.67 20.35
N ALA A 36 33.17 -12.75 21.31
CA ALA A 36 33.41 -13.00 22.74
C ALA A 36 32.13 -13.16 23.58
N VAL A 37 30.94 -12.83 23.04
CA VAL A 37 29.67 -12.97 23.77
C VAL A 37 29.11 -14.38 23.55
N PRO A 38 28.76 -15.14 24.60
CA PRO A 38 28.08 -16.42 24.44
C PRO A 38 26.85 -16.28 23.55
N ARG A 39 26.66 -17.16 22.56
CA ARG A 39 25.55 -17.07 21.58
C ARG A 39 24.16 -16.97 22.23
N LYS A 40 24.03 -17.57 23.41
CA LYS A 40 22.85 -17.51 24.26
C LYS A 40 22.56 -16.11 24.82
N ASP A 41 23.61 -15.37 25.22
CA ASP A 41 23.47 -13.98 25.68
C ASP A 41 23.15 -13.04 24.51
N TYR A 42 23.67 -13.33 23.32
CA TYR A 42 23.27 -12.62 22.10
C TYR A 42 21.77 -12.78 21.80
N LEU A 43 21.22 -14.00 21.83
CA LEU A 43 19.77 -14.19 21.63
C LEU A 43 18.93 -13.48 22.69
N LEU A 44 19.36 -13.49 23.96
CA LEU A 44 18.68 -12.76 25.02
C LEU A 44 18.70 -11.24 24.79
N SER A 45 19.76 -10.71 24.18
CA SER A 45 19.84 -9.29 23.82
C SER A 45 18.85 -8.86 22.74
N LEU A 46 18.32 -9.79 21.93
CA LEU A 46 17.27 -9.54 20.94
C LEU A 46 15.88 -9.40 21.56
N LEU A 47 15.74 -9.70 22.87
CA LEU A 47 14.49 -9.68 23.61
C LEU A 47 14.58 -8.70 24.81
N PRO A 48 14.82 -7.40 24.57
CA PRO A 48 15.06 -6.45 25.65
C PRO A 48 13.86 -6.30 26.60
N GLU A 49 12.65 -6.61 26.13
CA GLU A 49 11.42 -6.51 26.92
C GLU A 49 11.08 -7.79 27.72
N TYR A 50 11.79 -8.89 27.50
CA TYR A 50 11.50 -10.17 28.17
C TYR A 50 12.51 -10.48 29.26
N THR A 51 12.02 -10.76 30.46
CA THR A 51 12.86 -11.28 31.54
C THR A 51 13.24 -12.74 31.26
N LYS A 52 14.37 -13.20 31.82
CA LYS A 52 14.76 -14.62 31.76
C LYS A 52 13.64 -15.53 32.29
N ASP A 53 12.93 -15.09 33.33
CA ASP A 53 11.78 -15.79 33.88
C ASP A 53 10.60 -15.86 32.89
N ALA A 54 10.33 -14.79 32.14
CA ALA A 54 9.27 -14.76 31.12
C ALA A 54 9.57 -15.68 29.92
N LEU A 55 10.85 -15.94 29.64
CA LEU A 55 11.30 -16.90 28.63
C LEU A 55 11.36 -18.34 29.17
N GLY A 56 11.08 -18.53 30.47
CA GLY A 56 11.23 -19.82 31.13
C GLY A 56 12.69 -20.28 31.13
N VAL A 57 13.64 -19.37 31.32
CA VAL A 57 15.08 -19.67 31.31
C VAL A 57 15.65 -19.44 32.71
N THR A 58 16.23 -20.48 33.31
CA THR A 58 17.03 -20.33 34.53
C THR A 58 18.51 -20.32 34.21
N THR A 59 19.25 -19.43 34.88
CA THR A 59 20.70 -19.57 35.00
C THR A 59 20.98 -20.50 36.17
N ASP A 60 21.62 -21.65 35.94
CA ASP A 60 22.33 -22.29 37.03
C ASP A 60 23.35 -21.27 37.55
N ASN A 61 23.64 -21.22 38.86
CA ASN A 61 24.50 -20.21 39.51
C ASN A 61 25.99 -20.22 39.07
N ASN A 62 26.28 -20.66 37.85
CA ASN A 62 27.57 -20.69 37.20
C ASN A 62 27.46 -19.87 35.89
N PRO A 63 28.25 -18.78 35.72
CA PRO A 63 28.22 -17.95 34.51
C PRO A 63 28.66 -18.68 33.23
N ASN A 64 29.17 -19.92 33.33
CA ASN A 64 29.47 -20.82 32.21
C ASN A 64 28.46 -21.97 32.06
N ALA A 65 27.38 -22.01 32.85
CA ALA A 65 26.38 -23.06 32.74
C ALA A 65 25.47 -22.85 31.52
N SER A 66 25.15 -23.95 30.86
CA SER A 66 24.20 -23.99 29.76
C SER A 66 22.84 -23.49 30.26
N LEU A 67 22.25 -22.46 29.63
CA LEU A 67 20.86 -22.07 29.92
C LEU A 67 19.96 -23.31 29.85
N VAL A 68 19.19 -23.56 30.92
CA VAL A 68 18.24 -24.67 31.04
C VAL A 68 16.82 -24.09 31.02
N MET A 69 15.95 -24.67 30.20
CA MET A 69 14.53 -24.31 30.19
C MET A 69 13.87 -24.77 31.50
N THR A 70 13.04 -23.92 32.09
CA THR A 70 12.21 -24.26 33.24
C THR A 70 11.22 -25.36 32.85
N PRO A 71 10.80 -26.22 33.80
CA PRO A 71 9.89 -27.34 33.54
C PRO A 71 8.43 -26.91 33.36
N LEU A 72 8.17 -25.79 32.69
CA LEU A 72 6.81 -25.41 32.27
C LEU A 72 6.37 -26.29 31.09
N PRO A 73 5.10 -26.72 31.03
CA PRO A 73 4.58 -27.40 29.85
C PRO A 73 4.76 -26.52 28.60
N PHE A 74 5.31 -27.06 27.52
CA PHE A 74 5.59 -26.31 26.28
C PHE A 74 4.36 -25.56 25.75
N ALA A 75 3.15 -26.10 25.94
CA ALA A 75 1.89 -25.48 25.56
C ALA A 75 1.56 -24.18 26.32
N MET A 76 2.19 -23.91 27.46
CA MET A 76 1.99 -22.70 28.28
C MET A 76 3.04 -21.62 28.00
N LEU A 77 4.04 -21.89 27.15
CA LEU A 77 5.08 -20.93 26.81
C LEU A 77 4.55 -19.89 25.81
N SER A 78 5.01 -18.63 25.96
CA SER A 78 4.80 -17.59 24.95
C SER A 78 5.47 -17.97 23.62
N PRO A 79 5.04 -17.39 22.49
CA PRO A 79 5.71 -17.59 21.20
C PRO A 79 7.23 -17.37 21.26
N GLN A 80 7.67 -16.31 21.93
CA GLN A 80 9.09 -15.97 22.10
C GLN A 80 9.82 -17.03 22.93
N ALA A 81 9.21 -17.53 24.01
CA ALA A 81 9.81 -18.58 24.84
C ALA A 81 9.94 -19.91 24.06
N LYS A 82 8.92 -20.27 23.27
CA LYS A 82 8.98 -21.45 22.37
C LYS A 82 10.06 -21.29 21.30
N ALA A 83 10.14 -20.12 20.67
CA ALA A 83 11.16 -19.80 19.66
C ALA A 83 12.57 -19.86 20.25
N PHE A 84 12.76 -19.30 21.45
CA PHE A 84 14.04 -19.32 22.15
C PHE A 84 14.46 -20.76 22.47
N ALA A 85 13.56 -21.54 23.08
CA ALA A 85 13.78 -22.94 23.41
C ALA A 85 14.13 -23.78 22.17
N TRP A 86 13.39 -23.59 21.07
CA TRP A 86 13.67 -24.27 19.82
C TRP A 86 15.05 -23.87 19.25
N THR A 87 15.40 -22.58 19.26
CA THR A 87 16.67 -22.10 18.69
C THR A 87 17.88 -22.64 19.44
N ILE A 88 17.87 -22.64 20.79
CA ILE A 88 19.03 -23.10 21.59
C ILE A 88 19.21 -24.62 21.61
N ASN A 89 18.19 -25.39 21.21
CA ASN A 89 18.23 -26.85 21.14
C ASN A 89 18.68 -27.36 19.77
N ASP A 90 19.02 -26.47 18.83
CA ASP A 90 19.63 -26.86 17.56
C ASP A 90 21.00 -27.53 17.80
N PRO A 91 21.24 -28.77 17.30
CA PRO A 91 22.49 -29.49 17.53
C PRO A 91 23.76 -28.77 17.07
N ILE A 92 23.63 -27.82 16.14
CA ILE A 92 24.74 -27.02 15.62
C ILE A 92 24.63 -25.54 16.00
N PHE A 93 23.82 -25.21 17.03
CA PHE A 93 23.57 -23.85 17.53
C PHE A 93 24.84 -22.99 17.65
N ASP A 94 25.86 -23.51 18.33
CA ASP A 94 27.10 -22.78 18.60
C ASP A 94 27.95 -22.53 17.33
N SER A 95 27.66 -23.22 16.22
CA SER A 95 28.36 -23.06 14.95
C SER A 95 27.78 -21.95 14.06
N TYR A 96 26.57 -21.45 14.36
CA TYR A 96 25.95 -20.42 13.56
C TYR A 96 26.59 -19.04 13.77
N GLU A 97 26.61 -18.26 12.69
CA GLU A 97 26.87 -16.83 12.75
C GLU A 97 25.70 -16.08 13.42
N PRO A 98 25.94 -14.93 14.07
CA PRO A 98 24.89 -14.19 14.78
C PRO A 98 23.67 -13.85 13.92
N TRP A 99 23.90 -13.39 12.69
CA TRP A 99 22.80 -13.04 11.76
C TRP A 99 21.89 -14.24 11.46
N LYS A 100 22.47 -15.45 11.38
CA LYS A 100 21.72 -16.67 11.11
C LYS A 100 20.86 -17.06 12.30
N LEU A 101 21.40 -16.93 13.51
CA LEU A 101 20.65 -17.14 14.75
C LEU A 101 19.49 -16.15 14.88
N GLN A 102 19.71 -14.87 14.60
CA GLN A 102 18.67 -13.84 14.59
C GLN A 102 17.57 -14.18 13.59
N GLN A 103 17.93 -14.58 12.37
CA GLN A 103 16.96 -14.98 11.34
C GLN A 103 16.13 -16.19 11.78
N ARG A 104 16.77 -17.25 12.26
CA ARG A 104 16.09 -18.46 12.75
C ARG A 104 15.15 -18.14 13.91
N PHE A 105 15.61 -17.32 14.84
CA PHE A 105 14.83 -16.89 16.00
C PHE A 105 13.62 -16.06 15.60
N ALA A 106 13.79 -15.05 14.74
CA ALA A 106 12.70 -14.20 14.24
C ALA A 106 11.62 -15.01 13.51
N LEU A 107 12.02 -15.92 12.61
CA LEU A 107 11.10 -16.82 11.90
C LEU A 107 10.36 -17.76 12.85
N ALA A 108 11.03 -18.26 13.90
CA ALA A 108 10.40 -19.10 14.90
C ALA A 108 9.39 -18.32 15.76
N CYS A 109 9.71 -17.09 16.19
CA CYS A 109 8.77 -16.20 16.87
C CYS A 109 7.52 -15.99 16.02
N PHE A 110 7.70 -15.65 14.75
CA PHE A 110 6.61 -15.47 13.80
C PHE A 110 5.76 -16.73 13.64
N TYR A 111 6.38 -17.90 13.44
CA TYR A 111 5.69 -19.18 13.33
C TYR A 111 4.82 -19.46 14.56
N TYR A 112 5.37 -19.37 15.77
CA TYR A 112 4.60 -19.65 16.99
C TYR A 112 3.54 -18.57 17.28
N ALA A 113 3.82 -17.30 16.99
CA ALA A 113 2.90 -16.19 17.28
C ALA A 113 1.68 -16.22 16.37
N THR A 114 1.85 -16.72 15.15
CA THR A 114 0.80 -16.65 14.12
C THR A 114 0.10 -17.99 13.84
N GLY A 115 0.25 -18.97 14.74
CA GLY A 115 -0.46 -20.24 14.68
C GLY A 115 0.18 -21.31 13.78
N GLY A 116 1.49 -21.24 13.53
CA GLY A 116 2.24 -22.20 12.72
C GLY A 116 2.03 -23.66 13.09
N GLU A 117 1.88 -23.93 14.40
CA GLU A 117 1.64 -25.29 14.91
C GLU A 117 0.24 -25.83 14.53
N THR A 118 -0.76 -24.95 14.38
CA THR A 118 -2.17 -25.33 14.41
C THR A 118 -2.99 -24.89 13.20
N SER A 119 -2.85 -23.65 12.75
CA SER A 119 -3.76 -23.02 11.79
C SER A 119 -3.18 -22.90 10.39
N TRP A 120 -1.84 -22.98 10.26
CA TRP A 120 -1.20 -22.82 8.98
C TRP A 120 -1.52 -23.98 8.04
N ASN A 121 -1.99 -23.65 6.82
CA ASN A 121 -2.15 -24.61 5.72
C ASN A 121 -0.80 -25.20 5.31
N SER A 122 0.22 -24.34 5.31
CA SER A 122 1.57 -24.58 4.80
C SER A 122 2.60 -24.54 5.92
N ARG A 123 2.70 -25.64 6.65
CA ARG A 123 3.54 -25.74 7.86
C ARG A 123 4.70 -26.74 7.77
N GLU A 124 4.83 -27.46 6.65
CA GLU A 124 5.91 -28.43 6.48
C GLU A 124 7.28 -27.74 6.37
N ASN A 125 8.33 -28.37 6.91
CA ASN A 125 9.73 -27.91 6.90
C ASN A 125 10.04 -26.59 7.62
N TRP A 126 9.05 -25.94 8.23
CA TRP A 126 9.29 -24.90 9.23
C TRP A 126 9.98 -25.50 10.45
N LEU A 127 10.82 -24.70 11.11
CA LEU A 127 11.53 -25.10 12.33
C LEU A 127 12.43 -26.34 12.17
N SER A 128 12.97 -26.55 10.97
CA SER A 128 13.88 -27.67 10.68
C SER A 128 15.30 -27.43 11.22
N TYR A 129 15.85 -28.43 11.92
CA TYR A 129 17.27 -28.47 12.30
C TYR A 129 18.18 -29.08 11.21
N ASN A 130 17.62 -29.49 10.07
CA ASN A 130 18.44 -30.07 9.00
C ASN A 130 19.31 -28.97 8.36
N PRO A 131 20.64 -29.02 8.47
CA PRO A 131 21.52 -27.98 7.94
C PRO A 131 21.51 -27.91 6.40
N ASN A 132 20.96 -28.94 5.73
CA ASN A 132 20.79 -28.94 4.28
C ASN A 132 19.46 -28.30 3.83
N VAL A 133 18.56 -27.97 4.77
CA VAL A 133 17.31 -27.26 4.50
C VAL A 133 17.49 -25.82 4.94
N TRP A 134 17.80 -24.96 3.96
CA TRP A 134 17.89 -23.52 4.13
C TRP A 134 16.52 -22.92 4.48
N GLU A 135 16.52 -21.84 5.25
CA GLU A 135 15.34 -21.08 5.69
C GLU A 135 14.56 -20.51 4.51
N GLU A 136 15.26 -20.21 3.41
CA GLU A 136 14.66 -19.87 2.11
C GLU A 136 13.85 -21.03 1.49
N HIS A 137 13.85 -22.22 2.10
CA HIS A 137 12.98 -23.33 1.75
C HIS A 137 11.95 -23.64 2.83
N TRP A 138 11.92 -22.86 3.92
CA TRP A 138 10.93 -23.06 4.99
C TRP A 138 9.55 -22.62 4.54
N PHE A 139 9.40 -21.65 3.63
CA PHE A 139 8.10 -21.34 3.07
C PHE A 139 7.59 -22.49 2.19
N SER A 140 6.32 -22.86 2.36
CA SER A 140 5.70 -23.79 1.44
C SER A 140 5.18 -23.04 0.22
N LYS A 141 5.47 -23.58 -0.97
CA LYS A 141 4.78 -23.23 -2.21
C LYS A 141 3.30 -23.62 -2.07
N THR A 142 2.44 -22.74 -1.56
CA THR A 142 1.00 -22.95 -1.64
C THR A 142 0.33 -21.99 -2.58
N TYR A 143 -0.24 -22.59 -3.63
CA TYR A 143 -1.21 -22.01 -4.55
C TYR A 143 -2.61 -22.04 -3.93
N PRO A 144 -3.46 -21.02 -4.14
CA PRO A 144 -4.90 -21.18 -4.10
C PRO A 144 -5.46 -21.48 -5.50
N THR A 145 -6.64 -22.10 -5.50
CA THR A 145 -7.41 -22.60 -6.64
C THR A 145 -8.13 -21.50 -7.45
N PRO A 146 -8.51 -21.76 -8.73
CA PRO A 146 -8.89 -20.74 -9.74
C PRO A 146 -10.19 -19.93 -9.51
N ASP A 147 -10.85 -20.01 -8.35
CA ASP A 147 -12.28 -19.67 -8.25
C ASP A 147 -12.59 -18.27 -7.70
N HIS A 148 -11.60 -17.38 -7.48
CA HIS A 148 -11.86 -15.99 -7.09
C HIS A 148 -11.52 -15.01 -8.24
N HIS A 149 -12.55 -14.63 -8.99
CA HIS A 149 -12.45 -13.79 -10.19
C HIS A 149 -12.08 -12.31 -9.96
N TRP A 150 -11.83 -11.86 -8.72
CA TRP A 150 -11.43 -10.47 -8.43
C TRP A 150 -9.96 -10.34 -8.02
N ILE A 151 -9.28 -11.46 -7.85
CA ILE A 151 -7.86 -11.52 -7.51
C ILE A 151 -7.24 -12.62 -8.38
N SER A 152 -6.89 -12.29 -9.62
CA SER A 152 -6.10 -13.18 -10.48
C SER A 152 -4.60 -12.98 -10.30
N TRP A 153 -4.08 -13.00 -9.06
CA TRP A 153 -2.63 -13.06 -8.76
C TRP A 153 -1.96 -14.39 -9.21
N HIS A 154 -2.63 -15.17 -10.07
CA HIS A 154 -2.35 -16.59 -10.34
C HIS A 154 -1.19 -16.84 -11.33
N SER A 155 -0.46 -15.80 -11.73
CA SER A 155 0.71 -15.92 -12.60
C SER A 155 1.99 -15.34 -12.00
N LEU A 156 1.95 -14.87 -10.74
CA LEU A 156 3.09 -14.27 -10.02
C LEU A 156 4.17 -15.32 -9.71
N TYR A 157 4.95 -15.71 -10.72
CA TYR A 157 6.26 -16.29 -10.50
C TYR A 157 7.27 -15.15 -10.49
N PRO A 158 8.03 -14.98 -9.41
CA PRO A 158 9.37 -14.46 -9.57
C PRO A 158 10.16 -15.55 -10.29
N LEU A 159 10.74 -15.22 -11.44
CA LEU A 159 12.12 -15.64 -11.67
C LEU A 159 12.90 -15.15 -10.44
N VAL A 160 13.07 -16.03 -9.46
CA VAL A 160 13.97 -15.80 -8.33
C VAL A 160 15.30 -15.45 -8.96
N VAL A 161 15.69 -14.18 -8.91
CA VAL A 161 17.09 -13.83 -9.10
C VAL A 161 17.74 -14.44 -7.87
N GLU A 162 18.29 -15.64 -8.03
CA GLU A 162 19.12 -16.29 -7.02
C GLU A 162 20.31 -15.36 -6.77
N GLU A 163 20.11 -14.40 -5.87
CA GLU A 163 21.22 -13.80 -5.17
C GLU A 163 21.84 -14.96 -4.38
N PRO A 164 23.13 -15.26 -4.52
CA PRO A 164 23.81 -16.31 -3.77
C PRO A 164 23.92 -15.98 -2.26
N SER A 165 23.08 -15.08 -1.73
CA SER A 165 23.02 -14.69 -0.34
C SER A 165 22.21 -15.70 0.46
N GLN A 166 22.80 -16.21 1.54
CA GLN A 166 22.15 -17.08 2.52
C GLN A 166 21.10 -16.37 3.40
N GLU A 167 20.80 -15.10 3.11
CA GLU A 167 19.89 -14.22 3.85
C GLU A 167 18.47 -14.28 3.26
N PHE A 168 17.48 -14.36 4.14
CA PHE A 168 16.07 -14.49 3.77
C PHE A 168 15.48 -13.13 3.35
N ASN A 169 15.04 -13.03 2.09
CA ASN A 169 14.63 -11.75 1.48
C ASN A 169 13.11 -11.62 1.25
N HIS A 170 12.37 -12.73 1.20
CA HIS A 170 10.97 -12.74 0.79
C HIS A 170 10.15 -13.62 1.72
N LEU A 171 9.11 -13.06 2.34
CA LEU A 171 8.15 -13.81 3.17
C LEU A 171 6.74 -13.67 2.59
N TRP A 172 6.24 -14.72 1.94
CA TRP A 172 4.90 -14.74 1.36
C TRP A 172 4.09 -15.89 1.94
N LEU A 173 3.00 -15.54 2.62
CA LEU A 173 2.11 -16.47 3.32
C LEU A 173 0.65 -16.08 3.06
N ILE A 174 0.36 -15.78 1.79
CA ILE A 174 -0.99 -15.44 1.31
C ILE A 174 -1.93 -16.58 1.63
N GLN A 175 -3.08 -16.28 2.23
CA GLN A 175 -4.14 -17.26 2.51
C GLN A 175 -3.62 -18.53 3.24
N ASN A 176 -2.66 -18.35 4.15
CA ASN A 176 -2.05 -19.46 4.84
C ASN A 176 -2.79 -19.83 6.14
N GLY A 177 -3.84 -19.10 6.53
CA GLY A 177 -4.50 -19.32 7.81
C GLY A 177 -3.70 -18.77 8.99
N LEU A 178 -2.94 -17.70 8.77
CA LEU A 178 -2.28 -16.97 9.85
C LEU A 178 -3.34 -16.45 10.83
N GLN A 179 -3.08 -16.59 12.12
CA GLN A 179 -3.92 -16.06 13.20
C GLN A 179 -3.11 -15.21 14.17
N GLY A 180 -3.73 -14.61 15.19
CA GLY A 180 -2.99 -13.92 16.25
C GLY A 180 -2.47 -12.56 15.81
N THR A 181 -1.25 -12.19 16.22
CA THR A 181 -0.66 -10.86 15.97
C THR A 181 0.75 -10.96 15.42
N LEU A 182 1.21 -9.89 14.75
CA LEU A 182 2.62 -9.79 14.32
C LEU A 182 3.54 -9.61 15.52
N PRO A 183 4.54 -10.48 15.75
CA PRO A 183 5.55 -10.27 16.77
C PRO A 183 6.57 -9.20 16.30
N PRO A 184 7.01 -8.27 17.17
CA PRO A 184 8.07 -7.30 16.86
C PRO A 184 9.35 -7.96 16.31
N GLU A 185 9.66 -9.18 16.75
CA GLU A 185 10.83 -9.93 16.33
C GLU A 185 10.83 -10.27 14.83
N LEU A 186 9.67 -10.27 14.16
CA LEU A 186 9.61 -10.41 12.70
C LEU A 186 10.47 -9.35 11.99
N PHE A 187 10.50 -8.13 12.55
CA PHE A 187 11.21 -7.00 11.96
C PHE A 187 12.71 -6.98 12.27
N LEU A 188 13.22 -8.03 12.93
CA LEU A 188 14.66 -8.33 13.00
C LEU A 188 15.19 -8.87 11.67
N LEU A 189 14.31 -9.30 10.74
CA LEU A 189 14.67 -9.77 9.41
C LEU A 189 15.00 -8.59 8.47
N THR A 190 16.02 -7.80 8.79
CA THR A 190 16.40 -6.56 8.09
C THR A 190 16.83 -6.75 6.62
N SER A 191 17.05 -8.00 6.21
CA SER A 191 17.30 -8.38 4.82
C SER A 191 16.02 -8.46 3.97
N LEU A 192 14.84 -8.48 4.58
CA LEU A 192 13.56 -8.56 3.86
C LEU A 192 13.38 -7.41 2.86
N ARG A 193 12.86 -7.81 1.71
CA ARG A 193 12.51 -6.94 0.57
C ARG A 193 11.04 -7.04 0.23
N SER A 194 10.40 -8.17 0.49
CA SER A 194 8.95 -8.29 0.34
C SER A 194 8.34 -9.08 1.47
N LEU A 195 7.24 -8.55 2.01
CA LEU A 195 6.40 -9.21 3.00
C LEU A 195 4.96 -9.19 2.48
N ASP A 196 4.39 -10.38 2.31
CA ASP A 196 3.00 -10.55 1.88
C ASP A 196 2.27 -11.51 2.81
N LEU A 197 1.34 -10.96 3.58
CA LEU A 197 0.50 -11.67 4.54
C LEU A 197 -0.99 -11.60 4.17
N THR A 198 -1.29 -11.33 2.90
CA THR A 198 -2.63 -11.11 2.36
C THR A 198 -3.59 -12.27 2.60
N LEU A 199 -4.89 -11.98 2.72
CA LEU A 199 -5.97 -12.97 2.83
C LEU A 199 -5.84 -13.87 4.07
N ASN A 200 -5.40 -13.31 5.19
CA ASN A 200 -5.36 -14.01 6.48
C ASN A 200 -6.33 -13.37 7.48
N PRO A 201 -7.63 -13.71 7.41
CA PRO A 201 -8.69 -13.01 8.17
C PRO A 201 -8.70 -13.31 9.67
N LEU A 202 -7.75 -14.09 10.19
CA LEU A 202 -7.57 -14.30 11.63
C LEU A 202 -6.31 -13.61 12.16
N LEU A 203 -5.50 -13.03 11.27
CA LEU A 203 -4.34 -12.23 11.62
C LEU A 203 -4.84 -10.81 11.94
N GLY A 204 -4.65 -10.38 13.18
CA GLY A 204 -5.06 -9.06 13.65
C GLY A 204 -3.97 -8.38 14.47
N GLY A 205 -4.38 -7.43 15.32
CA GLY A 205 -3.46 -6.59 16.07
C GLY A 205 -2.81 -5.51 15.20
N THR A 206 -1.82 -4.82 15.76
CA THR A 206 -1.19 -3.66 15.14
C THR A 206 0.03 -4.04 14.29
N ILE A 207 0.48 -3.11 13.42
CA ILE A 207 1.83 -3.17 12.85
C ILE A 207 2.80 -2.63 13.92
N PRO A 208 3.75 -3.43 14.44
CA PRO A 208 4.76 -2.96 15.39
C PRO A 208 5.66 -1.89 14.78
N SER A 209 6.11 -0.91 15.60
CA SER A 209 6.96 0.20 15.13
C SER A 209 8.33 -0.26 14.64
N GLU A 210 8.78 -1.44 15.07
CA GLU A 210 10.00 -2.09 14.59
C GLU A 210 9.98 -2.34 13.08
N ILE A 211 8.83 -2.24 12.40
CA ILE A 211 8.76 -2.21 10.93
C ILE A 211 9.78 -1.25 10.32
N GLY A 212 10.08 -0.13 10.99
CA GLY A 212 11.10 0.84 10.56
C GLY A 212 12.51 0.26 10.38
N ASN A 213 12.82 -0.88 11.00
CA ASN A 213 14.10 -1.57 10.83
C ASN A 213 14.29 -2.15 9.42
N LEU A 214 13.21 -2.36 8.65
CA LEU A 214 13.23 -3.02 7.35
C LEU A 214 13.61 -2.08 6.20
N HIS A 215 14.74 -1.38 6.31
CA HIS A 215 15.22 -0.39 5.34
C HIS A 215 15.43 -0.92 3.89
N ARG A 216 15.46 -2.24 3.70
CA ARG A 216 15.56 -2.91 2.38
C ARG A 216 14.19 -3.28 1.81
N MET A 217 13.10 -3.04 2.54
CA MET A 217 11.75 -3.36 2.10
C MET A 217 11.42 -2.61 0.81
N GLU A 218 10.93 -3.36 -0.16
CA GLU A 218 10.47 -2.88 -1.46
C GLU A 218 8.95 -3.02 -1.55
N ILE A 219 8.35 -4.10 -1.02
CA ILE A 219 6.91 -4.36 -1.11
C ILE A 219 6.34 -4.84 0.22
N LEU A 220 5.25 -4.20 0.66
CA LEU A 220 4.57 -4.52 1.91
C LEU A 220 3.07 -4.73 1.67
N MET A 221 2.57 -5.92 1.95
CA MET A 221 1.20 -6.34 1.66
C MET A 221 0.53 -7.01 2.86
N PHE A 222 -0.62 -6.45 3.28
CA PHE A 222 -1.45 -6.93 4.38
C PHE A 222 -2.94 -7.01 4.03
N LEU A 223 -3.29 -7.15 2.74
CA LEU A 223 -4.67 -7.02 2.28
C LEU A 223 -5.59 -8.05 2.92
N ASP A 224 -6.87 -7.70 3.11
CA ASP A 224 -7.92 -8.61 3.57
C ASP A 224 -7.50 -9.39 4.83
N SER A 225 -6.98 -8.65 5.79
CA SER A 225 -6.61 -9.14 7.11
C SER A 225 -7.43 -8.40 8.18
N THR A 226 -7.35 -8.83 9.42
CA THR A 226 -8.08 -8.17 10.54
C THR A 226 -7.18 -7.24 11.34
N MET A 227 -6.17 -6.64 10.68
CA MET A 227 -5.21 -5.77 11.35
C MET A 227 -5.87 -4.48 11.81
N THR A 228 -5.46 -3.97 12.96
CA THR A 228 -6.04 -2.81 13.65
C THR A 228 -4.96 -1.82 14.07
N GLY A 229 -5.35 -0.75 14.75
CA GLY A 229 -4.42 0.26 15.27
C GLY A 229 -4.11 1.36 14.26
N GLU A 230 -3.23 2.27 14.65
CA GLU A 230 -2.74 3.33 13.78
C GLU A 230 -1.63 2.82 12.86
N LEU A 231 -1.51 3.42 11.67
CA LEU A 231 -0.36 3.22 10.80
C LEU A 231 0.88 3.85 11.46
N PRO A 232 1.95 3.08 11.74
CA PRO A 232 3.12 3.61 12.46
C PRO A 232 3.89 4.63 11.62
N THR A 233 4.37 5.69 12.25
CA THR A 233 5.18 6.74 11.58
C THR A 233 6.48 6.20 10.99
N GLU A 234 6.96 5.09 11.53
CA GLU A 234 8.14 4.33 11.13
C GLU A 234 8.01 3.75 9.73
N LEU A 235 6.81 3.67 9.14
CA LEU A 235 6.64 3.36 7.72
C LEU A 235 7.46 4.31 6.84
N GLY A 236 7.63 5.57 7.24
CA GLY A 236 8.48 6.53 6.51
C GLY A 236 9.97 6.21 6.51
N GLN A 237 10.44 5.24 7.31
CA GLN A 237 11.84 4.77 7.31
C GLN A 237 12.13 3.75 6.20
N LEU A 238 11.08 3.19 5.58
CA LEU A 238 11.17 2.23 4.49
C LEU A 238 11.52 2.91 3.16
N SER A 239 12.64 3.62 3.09
CA SER A 239 13.06 4.45 1.95
C SER A 239 13.21 3.71 0.59
N ASN A 240 13.12 2.38 0.58
CA ASN A 240 13.11 1.56 -0.64
C ASN A 240 11.72 1.07 -1.05
N LEU A 241 10.68 1.40 -0.29
CA LEU A 241 9.34 0.92 -0.52
C LEU A 241 8.79 1.48 -1.84
N LEU A 242 8.29 0.56 -2.66
CA LEU A 242 7.69 0.79 -3.97
C LEU A 242 6.17 0.63 -3.89
N GLY A 243 5.68 -0.30 -3.07
CA GLY A 243 4.26 -0.58 -2.92
C GLY A 243 3.89 -0.82 -1.46
N LEU A 244 2.89 -0.07 -0.99
CA LEU A 244 2.22 -0.28 0.29
C LEU A 244 0.76 -0.63 0.03
N TYR A 245 0.38 -1.85 0.40
CA TYR A 245 -0.98 -2.37 0.24
C TYR A 245 -1.52 -2.83 1.58
N ALA A 246 -2.46 -2.07 2.13
CA ALA A 246 -3.02 -2.31 3.44
C ALA A 246 -4.55 -2.25 3.44
N GLN A 247 -5.18 -2.35 2.26
CA GLN A 247 -6.63 -2.26 2.13
C GLN A 247 -7.38 -3.40 2.83
N SER A 248 -8.68 -3.17 3.06
CA SER A 248 -9.59 -4.16 3.67
C SER A 248 -9.07 -4.63 5.03
N ASN A 249 -8.73 -3.68 5.90
CA ASN A 249 -8.32 -3.90 7.29
C ASN A 249 -9.14 -3.00 8.22
N TYR A 250 -8.83 -3.00 9.51
CA TYR A 250 -9.44 -2.14 10.53
C TYR A 250 -8.45 -1.08 11.05
N PHE A 251 -7.51 -0.63 10.19
CA PHE A 251 -6.62 0.48 10.54
C PHE A 251 -7.42 1.73 10.81
N HIS A 252 -7.07 2.46 11.87
CA HIS A 252 -7.76 3.69 12.28
C HIS A 252 -6.78 4.82 12.58
N GLY A 253 -7.30 6.00 12.93
CA GLY A 253 -6.47 7.18 13.14
C GLY A 253 -6.01 7.80 11.82
N GLY A 254 -5.07 8.75 11.89
CA GLY A 254 -4.62 9.50 10.72
C GLY A 254 -3.64 8.74 9.83
N ILE A 255 -3.61 9.11 8.54
CA ILE A 255 -2.50 8.73 7.65
C ILE A 255 -1.25 9.50 8.11
N PRO A 256 -0.14 8.83 8.49
CA PRO A 256 1.04 9.51 8.99
C PRO A 256 1.72 10.31 7.86
N SER A 257 2.05 11.58 8.12
CA SER A 257 2.70 12.44 7.12
C SER A 257 4.08 11.95 6.70
N GLN A 258 4.71 11.07 7.49
CA GLN A 258 5.96 10.39 7.19
C GLN A 258 5.89 9.48 5.96
N VAL A 259 4.69 9.11 5.47
CA VAL A 259 4.53 8.44 4.17
C VAL A 259 5.13 9.29 3.04
N SER A 260 5.20 10.62 3.20
CA SER A 260 5.88 11.52 2.26
C SER A 260 7.39 11.30 2.13
N LEU A 261 8.02 10.55 3.05
CA LEU A 261 9.44 10.18 2.96
C LEU A 261 9.69 9.04 1.96
N LEU A 262 8.63 8.35 1.51
CA LEU A 262 8.69 7.24 0.56
C LEU A 262 8.78 7.76 -0.89
N GLN A 263 9.91 8.37 -1.22
CA GLN A 263 10.13 9.11 -2.47
C GLN A 263 10.04 8.25 -3.74
N ASP A 264 10.23 6.94 -3.61
CA ASP A 264 10.18 5.98 -4.72
C ASP A 264 8.87 5.18 -4.77
N LEU A 265 7.89 5.54 -3.94
CA LEU A 265 6.60 4.87 -3.88
C LEU A 265 5.87 4.99 -5.24
N ILE A 266 5.35 3.85 -5.69
CA ILE A 266 4.56 3.69 -6.91
C ILE A 266 3.09 3.54 -6.51
N VAL A 267 2.80 2.77 -5.46
CA VAL A 267 1.44 2.45 -5.05
C VAL A 267 1.26 2.74 -3.57
N LEU A 268 0.26 3.56 -3.26
CA LEU A 268 -0.26 3.74 -1.92
C LEU A 268 -1.72 3.29 -1.91
N ASP A 269 -1.97 2.10 -1.36
CA ASP A 269 -3.30 1.54 -1.24
C ASP A 269 -3.66 1.31 0.22
N LEU A 270 -4.52 2.18 0.74
CA LEU A 270 -5.03 2.20 2.12
C LEU A 270 -6.57 2.18 2.14
N ALA A 271 -7.20 1.69 1.07
CA ALA A 271 -8.65 1.69 0.90
C ALA A 271 -9.38 0.81 1.92
N SER A 272 -10.68 1.02 2.10
CA SER A 272 -11.57 0.11 2.85
C SER A 272 -11.06 -0.18 4.26
N SER A 273 -10.84 0.86 5.06
CA SER A 273 -10.40 0.78 6.46
C SER A 273 -11.17 1.81 7.32
N ASN A 274 -10.73 2.06 8.55
CA ASN A 274 -11.31 3.06 9.46
C ASN A 274 -10.41 4.29 9.61
N LEU A 275 -9.59 4.62 8.59
CA LEU A 275 -8.67 5.76 8.65
C LEU A 275 -9.47 7.06 8.72
N SER A 276 -9.06 7.97 9.59
CA SER A 276 -9.80 9.19 9.94
C SER A 276 -8.92 10.42 9.90
N GLY A 277 -9.51 11.62 10.00
CA GLY A 277 -8.77 12.87 9.95
C GLY A 277 -8.38 13.29 8.53
N PRO A 278 -7.54 14.34 8.38
CA PRO A 278 -7.26 14.92 7.08
C PRO A 278 -6.33 14.05 6.23
N ILE A 279 -6.49 14.12 4.90
CA ILE A 279 -5.46 13.70 3.96
C ILE A 279 -4.21 14.60 4.18
N PRO A 280 -3.02 14.05 4.48
CA PRO A 280 -1.82 14.86 4.71
C PRO A 280 -1.42 15.63 3.46
N SER A 281 -1.18 16.94 3.57
CA SER A 281 -0.70 17.75 2.44
C SER A 281 0.69 17.35 1.99
N GLU A 282 1.49 16.72 2.87
CA GLU A 282 2.80 16.17 2.55
C GLU A 282 2.75 15.07 1.50
N LEU A 283 1.60 14.46 1.22
CA LEU A 283 1.47 13.54 0.07
C LEU A 283 1.85 14.21 -1.26
N GLY A 284 1.70 15.53 -1.38
CA GLY A 284 2.18 16.30 -2.53
C GLY A 284 3.70 16.28 -2.74
N LEU A 285 4.49 15.74 -1.80
CA LEU A 285 5.94 15.56 -1.91
C LEU A 285 6.35 14.24 -2.55
N ILE A 286 5.40 13.33 -2.80
CA ILE A 286 5.61 12.07 -3.49
C ILE A 286 4.78 12.02 -4.77
N SER A 287 5.19 11.18 -5.71
CA SER A 287 4.50 11.06 -7.00
C SER A 287 4.13 9.62 -7.34
N PRO A 288 3.36 8.92 -6.49
CA PRO A 288 2.92 7.56 -6.78
C PRO A 288 2.04 7.53 -8.04
N LEU A 289 2.04 6.40 -8.72
CA LEU A 289 1.19 6.15 -9.87
C LEU A 289 -0.29 6.14 -9.50
N GLY A 290 -0.61 5.55 -8.35
CA GLY A 290 -1.97 5.50 -7.84
C GLY A 290 -2.01 5.70 -6.32
N ILE A 291 -3.07 6.39 -5.89
CA ILE A 291 -3.42 6.65 -4.50
C ILE A 291 -4.86 6.18 -4.29
N TRP A 292 -5.03 5.13 -3.49
CA TRP A 292 -6.34 4.61 -3.07
C TRP A 292 -6.53 4.84 -1.57
N LEU A 293 -7.47 5.71 -1.25
CA LEU A 293 -7.88 6.06 0.11
C LEU A 293 -9.40 5.93 0.27
N GLU A 294 -10.10 5.31 -0.68
CA GLU A 294 -11.55 5.19 -0.65
C GLU A 294 -12.06 4.38 0.53
N GLU A 295 -13.36 4.52 0.82
CA GLU A 295 -14.07 3.71 1.83
C GLU A 295 -13.37 3.78 3.19
N ASN A 296 -13.16 5.00 3.66
CA ASN A 296 -12.55 5.32 4.95
C ASN A 296 -13.38 6.40 5.66
N GLU A 297 -12.89 6.87 6.81
CA GLU A 297 -13.49 7.95 7.61
C GLU A 297 -12.71 9.27 7.46
N LEU A 298 -11.96 9.48 6.35
CA LEU A 298 -11.14 10.66 6.14
C LEU A 298 -12.02 11.90 6.02
N ASP A 299 -11.63 12.96 6.71
CA ASP A 299 -12.43 14.18 6.87
C ASP A 299 -11.66 15.42 6.43
N SER A 300 -12.20 16.59 6.78
CA SER A 300 -11.58 17.88 6.47
C SER A 300 -11.52 18.14 4.95
N HIS A 301 -10.69 19.08 4.52
CA HIS A 301 -10.66 19.50 3.11
C HIS A 301 -9.60 18.71 2.35
N ILE A 302 -9.81 18.50 1.05
CA ILE A 302 -8.78 17.96 0.16
C ILE A 302 -7.62 18.99 0.08
N PRO A 303 -6.37 18.62 0.44
CA PRO A 303 -5.24 19.54 0.37
C PRO A 303 -4.91 19.91 -1.08
N THR A 304 -4.55 21.16 -1.34
CA THR A 304 -4.22 21.62 -2.71
C THR A 304 -2.95 20.95 -3.23
N GLU A 305 -2.05 20.58 -2.33
CA GLU A 305 -0.80 19.88 -2.61
C GLU A 305 -1.01 18.51 -3.25
N ILE A 306 -2.19 17.89 -3.12
CA ILE A 306 -2.46 16.61 -3.77
C ILE A 306 -2.33 16.71 -5.31
N GLY A 307 -2.60 17.89 -5.88
CA GLY A 307 -2.40 18.13 -7.32
C GLY A 307 -0.93 18.05 -7.74
N LEU A 308 0.01 18.23 -6.82
CA LEU A 308 1.46 18.13 -7.07
C LEU A 308 1.95 16.68 -7.16
N THR A 309 1.13 15.72 -6.73
CA THR A 309 1.49 14.29 -6.82
C THR A 309 1.70 13.84 -8.26
N LYS A 310 0.96 14.44 -9.21
CA LYS A 310 0.89 13.97 -10.60
C LYS A 310 0.55 12.48 -10.68
N THR A 311 -0.30 12.01 -9.76
CA THR A 311 -0.77 10.62 -9.80
C THR A 311 -1.69 10.41 -11.01
N GLN A 312 -1.69 9.20 -11.55
CA GLN A 312 -2.58 8.81 -12.66
C GLN A 312 -3.97 8.47 -12.14
N LEU A 313 -4.04 7.91 -10.93
CA LEU A 313 -5.28 7.53 -10.30
C LEU A 313 -5.35 8.07 -8.88
N LEU A 314 -6.34 8.92 -8.62
CA LEU A 314 -6.70 9.37 -7.28
C LEU A 314 -8.09 8.87 -6.93
N SER A 315 -8.15 7.91 -6.01
CA SER A 315 -9.40 7.40 -5.45
C SER A 315 -9.52 7.79 -3.98
N ILE A 316 -10.50 8.65 -3.68
CA ILE A 316 -10.81 9.16 -2.34
C ILE A 316 -12.32 9.13 -2.07
N HIS A 317 -13.06 8.28 -2.79
CA HIS A 317 -14.51 8.16 -2.68
C HIS A 317 -14.92 7.48 -1.37
N GLY A 318 -16.19 7.58 -0.98
CA GLY A 318 -16.68 6.91 0.23
C GLY A 318 -15.97 7.40 1.51
N ASN A 319 -15.85 8.72 1.66
CA ASN A 319 -15.19 9.36 2.79
C ASN A 319 -16.05 10.51 3.34
N LEU A 320 -15.54 11.24 4.34
CA LEU A 320 -16.19 12.39 4.97
C LEU A 320 -15.57 13.73 4.53
N LEU A 321 -14.95 13.79 3.34
CA LEU A 321 -14.24 14.96 2.86
C LEU A 321 -15.21 16.12 2.59
N THR A 322 -14.83 17.30 3.06
CA THR A 322 -15.61 18.54 3.03
C THR A 322 -14.89 19.62 2.21
N GLY A 323 -15.52 20.79 2.09
CA GLY A 323 -14.90 21.93 1.41
C GLY A 323 -15.05 21.85 -0.11
N THR A 324 -14.20 22.57 -0.83
CA THR A 324 -14.25 22.66 -2.29
C THR A 324 -13.24 21.73 -2.94
N ILE A 325 -13.54 21.29 -4.17
CA ILE A 325 -12.55 20.60 -5.02
C ILE A 325 -11.40 21.56 -5.33
N PRO A 326 -10.13 21.24 -5.01
CA PRO A 326 -8.98 22.07 -5.37
C PRO A 326 -8.79 22.14 -6.88
N SER A 327 -8.56 23.35 -7.43
CA SER A 327 -8.25 23.50 -8.85
C SER A 327 -6.91 22.87 -9.24
N GLN A 328 -6.01 22.68 -8.27
CA GLN A 328 -4.73 21.99 -8.45
C GLN A 328 -4.90 20.53 -8.90
N LEU A 329 -6.09 19.93 -8.72
CA LEU A 329 -6.36 18.60 -9.27
C LEU A 329 -6.30 18.56 -10.81
N GLY A 330 -6.45 19.70 -11.49
CA GLY A 330 -6.18 19.81 -12.92
C GLY A 330 -4.71 19.60 -13.29
N MET A 331 -3.78 19.62 -12.32
CA MET A 331 -2.35 19.34 -12.51
C MET A 331 -2.00 17.85 -12.36
N LEU A 332 -2.98 16.99 -12.06
CA LEU A 332 -2.77 15.55 -12.05
C LEU A 332 -2.33 15.05 -13.44
N LEU A 333 -1.77 13.84 -13.51
CA LEU A 333 -0.89 13.39 -14.61
C LEU A 333 -1.43 13.74 -16.02
N ASP A 334 -0.80 14.73 -16.65
CA ASP A 334 -1.07 15.15 -18.03
C ASP A 334 -0.13 14.47 -19.07
N ASP A 335 0.73 13.53 -18.64
CA ASP A 335 1.64 12.81 -19.54
C ASP A 335 1.73 11.31 -19.19
N PRO A 336 1.13 10.42 -20.00
CA PRO A 336 1.17 8.97 -19.80
C PRO A 336 2.59 8.38 -19.93
N TRP A 337 3.48 9.07 -20.65
CA TRP A 337 4.87 8.61 -20.84
C TRP A 337 5.75 8.91 -19.65
N LEU A 338 5.43 9.95 -18.87
CA LEU A 338 6.16 10.30 -17.65
C LEU A 338 6.20 9.12 -16.67
N TYR A 339 5.12 8.34 -16.61
CA TYR A 339 5.08 7.16 -15.76
C TYR A 339 6.03 6.06 -16.25
N LYS A 340 5.97 5.70 -17.54
CA LYS A 340 6.83 4.67 -18.12
C LYS A 340 8.31 5.03 -17.96
N ASP A 341 8.66 6.30 -18.13
CA ASP A 341 10.01 6.80 -17.96
C ASP A 341 10.42 6.84 -16.47
N LYS A 342 9.53 7.25 -15.56
CA LYS A 342 9.79 7.19 -14.11
C LYS A 342 10.03 5.76 -13.67
N TYR A 343 9.22 4.82 -14.13
CA TYR A 343 9.37 3.40 -13.85
C TYR A 343 10.67 2.85 -14.44
N ALA A 344 10.94 3.09 -15.72
CA ALA A 344 12.18 2.65 -16.37
C ALA A 344 13.42 3.20 -15.64
N THR A 345 13.40 4.48 -15.27
CA THR A 345 14.47 5.13 -14.50
C THR A 345 14.62 4.50 -13.11
N LEU A 346 13.52 4.19 -12.43
CA LEU A 346 13.53 3.52 -11.13
C LEU A 346 14.13 2.11 -11.25
N MET A 347 13.73 1.35 -12.27
CA MET A 347 14.26 0.01 -12.54
C MET A 347 15.76 0.06 -12.89
N GLU A 348 16.20 1.07 -13.64
CA GLU A 348 17.62 1.26 -13.97
C GLU A 348 18.45 1.69 -12.75
N LYS A 349 17.93 2.63 -11.95
CA LYS A 349 18.66 3.25 -10.84
C LYS A 349 18.71 2.38 -9.58
N LYS A 350 17.59 1.73 -9.24
CA LYS A 350 17.47 0.90 -8.03
C LYS A 350 17.69 -0.58 -8.29
N ALA A 351 17.41 -1.06 -9.51
CA ALA A 351 17.37 -2.48 -9.84
C ALA A 351 16.70 -3.29 -8.71
N PRO A 352 15.37 -3.10 -8.50
CA PRO A 352 14.64 -3.81 -7.44
C PRO A 352 15.01 -5.28 -7.45
N LYS A 353 15.32 -5.81 -6.27
CA LYS A 353 15.74 -7.20 -6.15
C LYS A 353 14.55 -8.13 -5.97
N VAL A 354 13.39 -7.58 -5.61
CA VAL A 354 12.12 -8.23 -5.94
C VAL A 354 12.03 -8.29 -7.47
N GLY A 355 11.85 -9.49 -8.01
CA GLY A 355 11.98 -9.76 -9.45
C GLY A 355 11.19 -8.77 -10.32
N VAL A 356 11.79 -8.35 -11.45
CA VAL A 356 11.24 -7.36 -12.39
C VAL A 356 9.81 -7.69 -12.80
N ASP A 357 9.48 -8.99 -12.97
CA ASP A 357 8.15 -9.46 -13.32
C ASP A 357 7.11 -9.17 -12.22
N PHE A 358 7.48 -9.29 -10.94
CA PHE A 358 6.58 -9.00 -9.81
C PHE A 358 6.31 -7.49 -9.68
N VAL A 359 7.32 -6.65 -9.90
CA VAL A 359 7.14 -5.20 -9.93
C VAL A 359 6.34 -4.77 -11.17
N LEU A 360 6.61 -5.37 -12.33
CA LEU A 360 5.80 -5.15 -13.53
C LEU A 360 4.35 -5.58 -13.32
N ASP A 361 4.09 -6.67 -12.61
CA ASP A 361 2.74 -7.09 -12.29
C ASP A 361 2.07 -6.11 -11.34
N ILE A 362 2.74 -5.61 -10.30
CA ILE A 362 2.23 -4.50 -9.47
C ILE A 362 1.81 -3.31 -10.32
N VAL A 363 2.69 -2.90 -11.24
CA VAL A 363 2.43 -1.81 -12.18
C VAL A 363 1.25 -2.14 -13.09
N VAL A 364 1.22 -3.34 -13.65
CA VAL A 364 0.13 -3.84 -14.49
C VAL A 364 -1.16 -3.89 -13.68
N HIS A 365 -1.16 -4.17 -12.38
CA HIS A 365 -2.37 -4.13 -11.55
C HIS A 365 -2.90 -2.70 -11.37
N VAL A 366 -2.01 -1.71 -11.18
CA VAL A 366 -2.41 -0.29 -11.24
C VAL A 366 -2.92 0.09 -12.63
N LEU A 367 -2.39 -0.53 -13.69
CA LEU A 367 -2.85 -0.32 -15.06
C LEU A 367 -4.10 -1.16 -15.42
N ASP A 368 -4.40 -2.23 -14.67
CA ASP A 368 -5.52 -3.16 -14.87
C ASP A 368 -6.79 -2.70 -14.12
N VAL A 369 -6.68 -1.80 -13.13
CA VAL A 369 -7.83 -0.93 -12.79
C VAL A 369 -8.21 -0.02 -13.97
N GLY A 370 -7.41 -0.01 -15.04
CA GLY A 370 -7.88 0.22 -16.40
C GLY A 370 -8.25 1.65 -16.74
N PHE A 371 -8.04 2.60 -15.81
CA PHE A 371 -8.46 3.98 -15.98
C PHE A 371 -7.48 4.96 -15.34
N THR A 372 -7.11 5.98 -16.10
CA THR A 372 -6.58 7.23 -15.56
C THR A 372 -7.74 8.05 -15.02
N GLY A 373 -7.70 8.52 -13.78
CA GLY A 373 -8.93 9.11 -13.24
C GLY A 373 -8.89 9.70 -11.84
N VAL A 374 -9.98 10.41 -11.55
CA VAL A 374 -10.26 11.00 -10.25
C VAL A 374 -11.64 10.52 -9.79
N MET A 375 -11.66 9.79 -8.67
CA MET A 375 -12.87 9.27 -8.05
C MET A 375 -13.05 9.92 -6.67
N MET A 376 -13.99 10.85 -6.58
CA MET A 376 -14.30 11.63 -5.37
C MET A 376 -15.79 11.53 -4.99
N HIS A 377 -16.50 10.56 -5.55
CA HIS A 377 -17.91 10.36 -5.25
C HIS A 377 -18.14 9.97 -3.78
N GLN A 378 -19.38 10.06 -3.30
CA GLN A 378 -19.71 9.70 -1.91
C GLN A 378 -18.85 10.44 -0.87
N ASN A 379 -18.91 11.77 -0.94
CA ASN A 379 -18.25 12.65 0.01
C ASN A 379 -19.20 13.82 0.37
N LEU A 380 -18.70 14.78 1.14
CA LEU A 380 -19.41 16.00 1.56
C LEU A 380 -18.87 17.25 0.84
N LEU A 381 -18.36 17.11 -0.38
CA LEU A 381 -17.75 18.21 -1.13
C LEU A 381 -18.81 19.23 -1.56
N THR A 382 -18.42 20.49 -1.60
CA THR A 382 -19.27 21.67 -1.86
C THR A 382 -18.62 22.60 -2.87
N GLY A 383 -19.30 23.70 -3.22
CA GLY A 383 -18.81 24.68 -4.18
C GLY A 383 -18.95 24.22 -5.63
N SER A 384 -18.35 24.93 -6.56
CA SER A 384 -18.41 24.62 -7.99
C SER A 384 -17.32 23.63 -8.41
N ILE A 385 -17.59 22.87 -9.47
CA ILE A 385 -16.57 22.10 -10.18
C ILE A 385 -15.56 23.09 -10.79
N PRO A 386 -14.25 23.01 -10.47
CA PRO A 386 -13.24 23.89 -11.05
C PRO A 386 -13.08 23.67 -12.56
N THR A 387 -12.89 24.76 -13.32
CA THR A 387 -12.65 24.70 -14.77
C THR A 387 -11.32 24.01 -15.09
N GLU A 388 -10.36 24.09 -14.18
CA GLU A 388 -9.04 23.46 -14.30
C GLU A 388 -9.12 21.93 -14.36
N LEU A 389 -10.21 21.29 -13.92
CA LEU A 389 -10.36 19.85 -14.14
C LEU A 389 -10.42 19.48 -15.62
N GLY A 390 -10.78 20.42 -16.50
CA GLY A 390 -10.72 20.24 -17.95
C GLY A 390 -9.29 20.18 -18.53
N THR A 391 -8.25 20.45 -17.74
CA THR A 391 -6.86 20.32 -18.22
C THR A 391 -6.33 18.90 -18.14
N PHE A 392 -6.95 18.02 -17.33
CA PHE A 392 -6.56 16.62 -17.13
C PHE A 392 -6.88 15.72 -18.35
N SER A 393 -6.29 16.03 -19.50
CA SER A 393 -6.71 15.53 -20.83
C SER A 393 -6.58 14.02 -21.03
N GLU A 394 -5.78 13.37 -20.20
CA GLU A 394 -5.59 11.92 -20.19
C GLU A 394 -6.59 11.17 -19.29
N GLY A 395 -7.46 11.90 -18.58
CA GLY A 395 -8.49 11.34 -17.71
C GLY A 395 -9.51 10.51 -18.46
N GLU A 396 -9.63 9.25 -18.07
CA GLU A 396 -10.64 8.30 -18.53
C GLU A 396 -11.85 8.24 -17.59
N VAL A 397 -11.66 8.53 -16.30
CA VAL A 397 -12.75 8.54 -15.30
C VAL A 397 -12.72 9.83 -14.50
N LEU A 398 -13.87 10.52 -14.49
CA LEU A 398 -14.16 11.61 -13.56
C LEU A 398 -15.48 11.31 -12.86
N ASN A 399 -15.40 10.92 -11.59
CA ASN A 399 -16.58 10.59 -10.79
C ASN A 399 -16.67 11.48 -9.54
N LEU A 400 -17.62 12.41 -9.57
CA LEU A 400 -17.94 13.39 -8.53
C LEU A 400 -19.36 13.19 -7.96
N ALA A 401 -20.00 12.06 -8.27
CA ALA A 401 -21.38 11.79 -7.89
C ALA A 401 -21.58 11.79 -6.36
N GLN A 402 -22.81 11.94 -5.88
CA GLN A 402 -23.14 11.82 -4.46
C GLN A 402 -22.30 12.76 -3.58
N ASN A 403 -22.40 14.06 -3.88
CA ASN A 403 -21.76 15.15 -3.15
C ASN A 403 -22.75 16.32 -2.99
N SER A 404 -22.29 17.48 -2.50
CA SER A 404 -23.05 18.73 -2.44
C SER A 404 -22.52 19.81 -3.37
N LEU A 405 -22.05 19.42 -4.56
CA LEU A 405 -21.51 20.36 -5.55
C LEU A 405 -22.62 21.23 -6.14
N THR A 406 -22.30 22.50 -6.37
CA THR A 406 -23.21 23.57 -6.83
C THR A 406 -22.66 24.22 -8.10
N GLY A 407 -23.36 25.23 -8.62
CA GLY A 407 -22.93 25.95 -9.83
C GLY A 407 -23.25 25.19 -11.11
N ALA A 408 -22.67 25.62 -12.23
CA ALA A 408 -22.86 24.99 -13.53
C ALA A 408 -21.82 23.89 -13.78
N ILE A 409 -22.13 22.95 -14.68
CA ILE A 409 -21.14 22.02 -15.24
C ILE A 409 -20.20 22.86 -16.13
N PRO A 410 -18.88 22.89 -15.88
CA PRO A 410 -17.93 23.63 -16.71
C PRO A 410 -17.88 23.09 -18.15
N SER A 411 -17.86 23.98 -19.15
CA SER A 411 -17.70 23.60 -20.56
C SER A 411 -16.33 22.97 -20.85
N GLU A 412 -15.33 23.32 -20.04
CA GLU A 412 -13.96 22.81 -20.11
C GLU A 412 -13.89 21.30 -19.90
N LEU A 413 -14.87 20.69 -19.23
CA LEU A 413 -14.94 19.22 -19.12
C LEU A 413 -15.10 18.55 -20.49
N GLY A 414 -15.59 19.27 -21.52
CA GLY A 414 -15.64 18.76 -22.90
C GLY A 414 -14.27 18.65 -23.58
N LEU A 415 -13.19 19.11 -22.95
CA LEU A 415 -11.81 18.94 -23.44
C LEU A 415 -11.23 17.56 -23.12
N LEU A 416 -11.87 16.78 -22.25
CA LEU A 416 -11.42 15.46 -21.78
C LEU A 416 -11.69 14.37 -22.83
N SER A 417 -11.01 14.43 -23.97
CA SER A 417 -11.31 13.56 -25.13
C SER A 417 -11.14 12.06 -24.85
N ASN A 418 -10.34 11.67 -23.86
CA ASN A 418 -10.15 10.28 -23.43
C ASN A 418 -11.21 9.79 -22.42
N LEU A 419 -12.11 10.67 -21.96
CA LEU A 419 -13.06 10.36 -20.90
C LEU A 419 -14.02 9.24 -21.32
N LEU A 420 -14.05 8.17 -20.52
CA LEU A 420 -14.93 7.02 -20.65
C LEU A 420 -16.11 7.10 -19.68
N TRP A 421 -15.91 7.70 -18.50
CA TRP A 421 -16.92 7.83 -17.47
C TRP A 421 -16.99 9.25 -16.89
N LEU A 422 -18.16 9.89 -17.00
CA LEU A 422 -18.48 11.16 -16.36
C LEU A 422 -19.65 10.97 -15.38
N GLY A 423 -19.34 10.90 -14.10
CA GLY A 423 -20.32 10.76 -13.02
C GLY A 423 -20.48 12.06 -12.25
N LEU A 424 -21.63 12.73 -12.39
CA LEU A 424 -21.97 13.97 -11.66
C LEU A 424 -23.33 13.87 -10.96
N SER A 425 -23.93 12.68 -10.91
CA SER A 425 -25.25 12.47 -10.34
C SER A 425 -25.32 12.80 -8.85
N GLU A 426 -26.52 13.04 -8.33
CA GLU A 426 -26.76 13.28 -6.90
C GLU A 426 -25.91 14.43 -6.35
N ASN A 427 -26.08 15.61 -6.97
CA ASN A 427 -25.46 16.85 -6.57
C ASN A 427 -26.50 18.00 -6.61
N GLN A 428 -26.05 19.23 -6.44
CA GLN A 428 -26.87 20.45 -6.54
C GLN A 428 -26.46 21.30 -7.77
N LEU A 429 -25.98 20.64 -8.84
CA LEU A 429 -25.56 21.29 -10.07
C LEU A 429 -26.76 21.88 -10.83
N SER A 430 -26.59 23.09 -11.32
CA SER A 430 -27.65 23.91 -11.93
C SER A 430 -27.21 24.44 -13.30
N GLY A 431 -28.09 25.18 -13.99
CA GLY A 431 -27.79 25.68 -15.34
C GLY A 431 -28.01 24.61 -16.41
N GLN A 432 -27.37 24.77 -17.57
CA GLN A 432 -27.52 23.89 -18.71
C GLN A 432 -26.39 22.85 -18.77
N ILE A 433 -26.65 21.71 -19.42
CA ILE A 433 -25.58 20.79 -19.82
C ILE A 433 -24.82 21.45 -20.98
N PRO A 434 -23.51 21.70 -20.87
CA PRO A 434 -22.72 22.34 -21.94
C PRO A 434 -22.76 21.52 -23.24
N SER A 435 -22.81 22.20 -24.38
CA SER A 435 -22.76 21.54 -25.70
C SER A 435 -21.47 20.76 -25.92
N GLU A 436 -20.40 21.17 -25.26
CA GLU A 436 -19.07 20.57 -25.30
C GLU A 436 -19.06 19.14 -24.73
N VAL A 437 -20.03 18.75 -23.89
CA VAL A 437 -20.20 17.34 -23.46
C VAL A 437 -20.48 16.43 -24.66
N GLY A 438 -21.11 16.95 -25.72
CA GLY A 438 -21.28 16.25 -26.99
C GLY A 438 -19.97 16.06 -27.78
N LEU A 439 -18.83 16.61 -27.35
CA LEU A 439 -17.54 16.41 -28.02
C LEU A 439 -16.74 15.23 -27.46
N LEU A 440 -17.18 14.62 -26.36
CA LEU A 440 -16.50 13.52 -25.66
C LEU A 440 -16.64 12.19 -26.41
N SER A 441 -15.97 12.03 -27.54
CA SER A 441 -16.17 10.90 -28.47
C SER A 441 -15.94 9.51 -27.90
N ASN A 442 -15.19 9.38 -26.79
CA ASN A 442 -14.91 8.10 -26.13
C ASN A 442 -15.87 7.78 -24.96
N LEU A 443 -16.77 8.71 -24.61
CA LEU A 443 -17.61 8.59 -23.41
C LEU A 443 -18.58 7.41 -23.52
N LYS A 444 -18.54 6.54 -22.51
CA LYS A 444 -19.39 5.35 -22.39
C LYS A 444 -20.52 5.54 -21.38
N TYR A 445 -20.22 6.27 -20.30
CA TYR A 445 -21.13 6.51 -19.19
C TYR A 445 -21.25 8.00 -18.88
N LEU A 446 -22.48 8.51 -18.92
CA LEU A 446 -22.82 9.88 -18.54
C LEU A 446 -23.95 9.85 -17.51
N LEU A 447 -23.62 10.15 -16.25
CA LEU A 447 -24.57 10.10 -15.13
C LEU A 447 -24.76 11.51 -14.57
N LEU A 448 -25.93 12.10 -14.83
CA LEU A 448 -26.28 13.48 -14.42
C LEU A 448 -27.57 13.55 -13.58
N HIS A 449 -28.20 12.40 -13.29
CA HIS A 449 -29.47 12.35 -12.56
C HIS A 449 -29.39 12.99 -11.17
N GLN A 450 -30.56 13.32 -10.59
CA GLN A 450 -30.65 13.97 -9.28
C GLN A 450 -29.79 15.23 -9.16
N ASN A 451 -29.91 16.12 -10.15
CA ASN A 451 -29.42 17.50 -10.11
C ASN A 451 -30.52 18.46 -10.59
N PRO A 452 -30.54 19.73 -10.12
CA PRO A 452 -31.43 20.77 -10.62
C PRO A 452 -30.98 21.36 -11.99
N LEU A 453 -30.58 20.51 -12.94
CA LEU A 453 -30.19 20.92 -14.29
C LEU A 453 -31.42 21.37 -15.10
N THR A 454 -31.21 22.30 -16.01
CA THR A 454 -32.25 22.96 -16.81
C THR A 454 -31.85 23.08 -18.28
N GLY A 455 -32.77 23.47 -19.15
CA GLY A 455 -32.46 23.82 -20.55
C GLY A 455 -32.67 22.68 -21.53
N LEU A 456 -31.95 22.71 -22.65
CA LEU A 456 -32.05 21.70 -23.71
C LEU A 456 -30.96 20.64 -23.51
N LEU A 457 -31.30 19.39 -23.81
CA LEU A 457 -30.28 18.35 -23.95
C LEU A 457 -29.38 18.71 -25.14
N PRO A 458 -28.04 18.74 -24.99
CA PRO A 458 -27.14 19.00 -26.10
C PRO A 458 -27.18 17.84 -27.10
N ASP A 459 -26.66 18.08 -28.30
CA ASP A 459 -26.53 17.02 -29.31
C ASP A 459 -25.51 15.97 -28.82
N LEU A 460 -26.02 14.80 -28.45
CA LEU A 460 -25.23 13.63 -28.06
C LEU A 460 -25.05 12.64 -29.22
N GLY A 461 -25.33 13.05 -30.46
CA GLY A 461 -25.29 12.21 -31.66
C GLY A 461 -23.91 11.61 -31.94
N SER A 462 -22.84 12.30 -31.54
CA SER A 462 -21.47 11.74 -31.50
C SER A 462 -21.39 10.56 -30.53
N LEU A 463 -21.91 10.66 -29.30
CA LEU A 463 -21.88 9.59 -28.30
C LEU A 463 -22.66 8.35 -28.76
N VAL A 464 -23.80 8.59 -29.42
CA VAL A 464 -24.71 7.57 -29.96
C VAL A 464 -24.12 6.84 -31.17
N SER A 465 -23.46 7.56 -32.07
CA SER A 465 -23.01 7.02 -33.37
C SER A 465 -21.82 6.05 -33.26
N HIS A 466 -21.07 6.07 -32.14
CA HIS A 466 -19.91 5.20 -31.94
C HIS A 466 -20.24 3.83 -31.32
N GLY A 467 -21.51 3.54 -31.00
CA GLY A 467 -21.92 2.22 -30.47
C GLY A 467 -21.33 1.86 -29.10
N ASN A 468 -20.76 2.84 -28.39
CA ASN A 468 -20.00 2.66 -27.15
C ASN A 468 -20.79 2.95 -25.86
N LEU A 469 -22.08 3.30 -25.95
CA LEU A 469 -22.84 3.73 -24.77
C LEU A 469 -23.23 2.55 -23.88
N GLY A 470 -22.56 2.45 -22.73
CA GLY A 470 -22.94 1.54 -21.64
C GLY A 470 -24.11 2.07 -20.82
N GLY A 471 -24.32 3.39 -20.78
CA GLY A 471 -25.52 4.00 -20.19
C GLY A 471 -25.47 5.53 -20.08
N ILE A 472 -26.55 6.20 -20.48
CA ILE A 472 -26.77 7.63 -20.19
C ILE A 472 -27.97 7.74 -19.26
N THR A 473 -27.80 8.40 -18.10
CA THR A 473 -28.88 8.66 -17.14
C THR A 473 -28.93 10.13 -16.77
N ILE A 474 -30.02 10.79 -17.14
CA ILE A 474 -30.25 12.23 -16.93
C ILE A 474 -31.66 12.40 -16.33
N ASN A 475 -31.82 13.32 -15.37
CA ASN A 475 -33.13 13.64 -14.80
C ASN A 475 -33.91 14.60 -15.71
N ALA A 476 -35.19 14.32 -15.97
CA ALA A 476 -36.00 15.03 -16.96
C ALA A 476 -36.86 16.20 -16.44
N THR A 477 -36.85 16.51 -15.13
CA THR A 477 -37.82 17.50 -14.59
C THR A 477 -37.58 18.94 -15.07
N GLY A 478 -36.33 19.30 -15.41
CA GLY A 478 -35.95 20.62 -15.93
C GLY A 478 -35.36 20.64 -17.35
N ILE A 479 -35.13 19.47 -17.95
CA ILE A 479 -34.49 19.33 -19.27
C ILE A 479 -35.54 19.02 -20.33
N THR A 480 -35.61 19.86 -21.35
CA THR A 480 -36.48 19.63 -22.51
C THR A 480 -35.72 18.81 -23.56
N VAL A 481 -36.21 17.61 -23.84
CA VAL A 481 -35.70 16.75 -24.91
C VAL A 481 -36.38 17.14 -26.24
N ARG A 482 -35.60 17.58 -27.23
CA ARG A 482 -36.06 17.72 -28.62
C ARG A 482 -35.30 16.71 -29.48
N ASP A 483 -36.04 15.99 -30.33
CA ASP A 483 -35.50 15.04 -31.31
C ASP A 483 -34.69 13.88 -30.71
N PHE A 484 -35.37 12.99 -30.00
CA PHE A 484 -34.76 11.73 -29.54
C PHE A 484 -34.89 10.66 -30.63
N VAL A 485 -33.76 10.27 -31.24
CA VAL A 485 -33.67 8.96 -31.89
C VAL A 485 -33.59 7.94 -30.76
N ALA A 486 -34.50 6.96 -30.73
CA ALA A 486 -34.47 5.90 -29.74
C ALA A 486 -33.18 5.08 -29.90
N VAL A 487 -32.17 5.39 -29.09
CA VAL A 487 -30.92 4.65 -29.04
C VAL A 487 -31.00 3.72 -27.85
N THR A 488 -30.85 2.43 -28.11
CA THR A 488 -30.74 1.39 -27.09
C THR A 488 -29.63 1.76 -26.08
N GLY A 489 -29.95 1.79 -24.78
CA GLY A 489 -28.99 2.08 -23.70
C GLY A 489 -29.10 3.48 -23.06
N VAL A 490 -29.97 4.37 -23.55
CA VAL A 490 -30.25 5.64 -22.88
C VAL A 490 -31.51 5.54 -22.03
N HIS A 491 -31.34 5.60 -20.71
CA HIS A 491 -32.42 5.62 -19.74
C HIS A 491 -32.62 7.06 -19.25
N VAL A 492 -33.51 7.79 -19.95
CA VAL A 492 -34.02 9.07 -19.42
C VAL A 492 -35.05 8.73 -18.34
N LEU A 493 -34.65 8.85 -17.08
CA LEU A 493 -35.55 8.68 -15.94
C LEU A 493 -36.36 9.99 -15.79
N ALA A 494 -37.67 9.87 -16.00
CA ALA A 494 -38.64 10.96 -15.89
C ALA A 494 -39.12 11.17 -14.45
#